data_AF-A0A7X6NAD4-F1
#
_entry.id   AF-A0A7X6NAD4-F1
#
_cell.length_a   1.000
_cell.length_b   1.000
_cell.length_c   1.000
_cell.angle_alpha   90.00
_cell.angle_beta   90.00
_cell.angle_gamma   90.00
#
_symmetry.space_group_name_H-M   'P 1'
#
loop_
_entity.id
_entity.type
_entity.pdbx_description
1 polymer ?
#
loop_
_entity_poly.entity_id
_entity_poly.type
_entity_poly.pdbx_seq_one_letter_code
_entity_poly.pdbx_strand_id
1 'polypeptide(L)'
;MSELGSMFRPIFILLGIVIGLEIIFDRLLPNLLEDIKTKKKLNAGLKYRSDIELLHWLRSLKPEEFEKYIASLYSKLGYKTERVGGGYDGGVDVIAEKDNIKHYI
;
A
#
# COMPACT_ATOMS: atom_id res chain seq x y z
N MET A 1 -38.97 -51.59 15.50
CA MET A 1 -38.60 -50.22 15.94
C MET A 1 -37.11 -49.91 15.76
N SER A 2 -36.33 -50.68 14.99
CA SER A 2 -34.88 -50.47 14.79
C SER A 2 -34.52 -49.71 13.51
N GLU A 3 -35.36 -49.74 12.47
CA GLU A 3 -35.02 -49.15 11.16
C GLU A 3 -35.40 -47.67 11.03
N LEU A 4 -36.42 -47.21 11.76
CA LEU A 4 -36.82 -45.82 11.72
C LEU A 4 -35.73 -44.91 12.34
N GLY A 5 -35.03 -45.39 13.36
CA GLY A 5 -33.94 -44.65 14.01
C GLY A 5 -32.66 -44.53 13.18
N SER A 6 -32.37 -45.49 12.29
CA SER A 6 -31.19 -45.42 11.41
C SER A 6 -31.41 -44.44 10.25
N MET A 7 -32.65 -44.28 9.79
CA MET A 7 -33.02 -43.38 8.70
C MET A 7 -32.83 -41.89 9.06
N PHE A 8 -33.03 -41.50 10.33
CA PHE A 8 -32.92 -40.11 10.77
C PHE A 8 -31.52 -39.71 11.29
N ARG A 9 -30.64 -40.66 11.61
CA ARG A 9 -29.25 -40.40 12.04
C ARG A 9 -28.45 -39.46 11.09
N PRO A 10 -28.43 -39.66 9.77
CA PRO A 10 -27.69 -38.77 8.88
C PRO A 10 -28.25 -37.34 8.88
N ILE A 11 -29.56 -37.19 9.05
CA ILE A 11 -30.24 -35.89 9.13
C ILE A 11 -29.79 -35.14 10.38
N PHE A 12 -29.76 -35.79 11.55
CA PHE A 12 -29.29 -35.16 12.79
C PHE A 12 -27.79 -34.81 12.75
N ILE A 13 -26.96 -35.62 12.08
CA ILE A 13 -25.54 -35.32 11.89
C ILE A 13 -25.37 -34.08 11.01
N LEU A 14 -26.09 -34.00 9.88
CA LEU A 14 -26.08 -32.82 9.02
C LEU A 14 -26.57 -31.58 9.75
N LEU A 15 -27.66 -31.70 10.52
CA LEU A 15 -28.19 -30.59 11.31
C LEU A 15 -27.17 -30.08 12.34
N GLY A 16 -26.50 -31.01 13.03
CA GLY A 16 -25.44 -30.68 13.99
C GLY A 16 -24.23 -30.00 13.33
N ILE A 17 -23.85 -30.41 12.11
CA ILE A 17 -22.77 -29.76 11.35
C ILE A 17 -23.17 -28.34 10.96
N VAL A 18 -24.40 -28.13 10.46
CA VAL A 18 -24.88 -26.81 10.06
C VAL A 18 -24.93 -25.86 11.26
N ILE A 19 -25.49 -26.30 12.39
CA ILE A 19 -25.54 -25.49 13.62
C ILE A 19 -24.13 -25.22 14.15
N GLY A 20 -23.24 -26.22 14.12
CA GLY A 20 -21.85 -26.05 14.52
C GLY A 20 -21.12 -25.02 13.64
N LEU A 21 -21.36 -25.04 12.33
CA LEU A 21 -20.80 -24.07 11.39
C LEU A 21 -21.35 -22.66 11.67
N GLU A 22 -22.66 -22.49 11.88
CA GLU A 22 -23.23 -21.18 12.22
C GLU A 22 -22.58 -20.58 13.47
N ILE A 23 -22.43 -21.37 14.54
CA ILE A 23 -21.79 -20.90 15.78
C ILE A 23 -20.33 -20.52 15.57
N ILE A 24 -19.58 -21.31 14.77
CA ILE A 24 -18.18 -21.02 14.45
C ILE A 24 -18.07 -19.76 13.58
N PHE A 25 -18.93 -19.61 12.58
CA PHE A 25 -18.98 -18.44 11.71
C PHE A 25 -19.31 -17.17 12.50
N ASP A 26 -20.33 -17.20 13.35
CA ASP A 26 -20.77 -16.04 14.13
C ASP A 26 -19.74 -15.64 15.21
N ARG A 27 -19.00 -16.60 15.77
CA ARG A 27 -18.07 -16.32 16.87
C ARG A 27 -16.63 -16.05 16.43
N LEU A 28 -16.17 -16.67 15.35
CA LEU A 28 -14.76 -16.62 14.92
C LEU A 28 -14.52 -15.66 13.76
N LEU A 29 -15.44 -15.59 12.79
CA LEU A 29 -15.29 -14.77 11.60
C LEU A 29 -15.24 -13.24 11.85
N PRO A 30 -16.03 -12.65 12.78
CA PRO A 30 -16.01 -11.19 12.95
C PRO A 30 -14.65 -10.67 13.43
N ASN A 31 -14.00 -11.38 14.36
CA ASN A 31 -12.71 -10.96 14.94
C ASN A 31 -11.60 -10.90 13.87
N LEU A 32 -11.57 -11.85 12.93
CA LEU A 32 -10.58 -11.89 11.85
C LEU A 32 -10.75 -10.73 10.86
N LEU A 33 -11.99 -10.34 10.55
CA LEU A 33 -12.28 -9.26 9.61
C LEU A 33 -12.03 -7.88 10.22
N GLU A 34 -12.32 -7.69 11.51
CA GLU A 34 -12.06 -6.45 12.22
C GLU A 34 -10.56 -6.13 12.31
N ASP A 35 -9.72 -7.14 12.57
CA ASP A 35 -8.27 -6.99 12.61
C ASP A 35 -7.69 -6.54 11.27
N ILE A 36 -8.18 -7.09 10.16
CA ILE A 36 -7.72 -6.73 8.82
C ILE A 36 -8.13 -5.29 8.48
N LYS A 37 -9.38 -4.89 8.79
CA LYS A 37 -9.86 -3.53 8.54
C LYS A 37 -9.09 -2.51 9.39
N THR A 38 -8.81 -2.84 10.64
CA THR A 38 -8.07 -1.97 11.57
C THR A 38 -6.63 -1.77 11.10
N LYS A 39 -5.93 -2.86 10.73
CA LYS A 39 -4.57 -2.78 10.17
C LYS A 39 -4.52 -1.94 8.89
N LYS A 40 -5.50 -2.10 7.99
CA LYS A 40 -5.58 -1.28 6.77
C LYS A 40 -5.73 0.21 7.07
N LYS A 41 -6.61 0.58 8.02
CA LYS A 41 -6.79 1.97 8.45
C LYS A 41 -5.54 2.56 9.11
N LEU A 42 -4.89 1.79 9.99
CA LEU A 42 -3.63 2.19 10.63
C LEU A 42 -2.53 2.42 9.59
N ASN A 43 -2.33 1.48 8.67
CA ASN A 43 -1.34 1.60 7.60
C ASN A 43 -1.62 2.79 6.67
N ALA A 44 -2.89 3.06 6.35
CA ALA A 44 -3.27 4.24 5.57
C ALA A 44 -2.94 5.54 6.31
N GLY A 45 -3.20 5.60 7.63
CA GLY A 45 -2.84 6.75 8.47
C GLY A 45 -1.33 6.95 8.61
N LEU A 46 -0.56 5.87 8.76
CA LEU A 46 0.90 5.90 8.79
C LEU A 46 1.47 6.40 7.46
N LYS A 47 0.96 5.91 6.33
CA LYS A 47 1.36 6.37 5.00
C LYS A 47 1.07 7.85 4.80
N TYR A 48 -0.12 8.32 5.20
CA TYR A 48 -0.45 9.75 5.09
C TYR A 48 0.50 10.64 5.91
N ARG A 49 0.84 10.22 7.14
CA ARG A 49 1.82 10.94 7.97
C ARG A 49 3.20 10.97 7.32
N SER A 50 3.68 9.83 6.79
CA SER A 50 4.97 9.78 6.09
C SER A 50 5.00 10.67 4.84
N ASP A 51 3.89 10.74 4.10
CA ASP A 51 3.78 11.59 2.92
C ASP A 51 3.84 13.08 3.30
N ILE A 52 3.17 13.48 4.40
CA ILE A 52 3.25 14.85 4.93
C ILE A 52 4.68 15.17 5.39
N GLU A 53 5.33 14.27 6.12
CA GLU A 53 6.70 14.46 6.59
C GLU A 53 7.68 14.59 5.42
N LEU A 54 7.53 13.75 4.40
CA LEU A 54 8.30 13.84 3.15
C LEU A 54 8.09 15.20 2.48
N LEU A 55 6.85 15.66 2.35
CA LEU A 55 6.55 16.97 1.75
C LEU A 55 7.12 18.13 2.56
N HIS A 56 7.03 18.07 3.89
CA HIS A 56 7.64 19.07 4.77
C HIS A 56 9.17 19.09 4.62
N TRP A 57 9.80 17.93 4.56
CA TRP A 57 11.23 17.82 4.33
C TRP A 57 11.63 18.38 2.96
N LEU A 58 10.93 18.00 1.87
CA LEU A 58 11.18 18.54 0.54
C LEU A 58 11.07 20.07 0.50
N ARG A 59 10.06 20.63 1.17
CA ARG A 59 9.87 22.10 1.29
C ARG A 59 10.94 22.80 2.12
N SER A 60 11.66 22.06 2.95
CA SER A 60 12.73 22.60 3.79
C SER A 60 14.10 22.62 3.10
N LEU A 61 14.25 21.89 1.98
CA LEU A 61 15.49 21.85 1.21
C LEU A 61 15.77 23.19 0.53
N LYS A 62 17.05 23.57 0.46
CA LYS A 62 17.47 24.67 -0.42
C LYS A 62 17.32 24.26 -1.89
N PRO A 63 17.17 25.21 -2.83
CA PRO A 63 17.06 24.90 -4.26
C PRO A 63 18.12 23.90 -4.75
N GLU A 64 19.41 24.18 -4.50
CA GLU A 64 20.50 23.27 -4.90
C GLU A 64 20.40 21.86 -4.29
N GLU A 65 19.92 21.76 -3.04
CA GLU A 65 19.75 20.47 -2.35
C GLU A 65 18.58 19.69 -2.94
N PHE A 66 17.50 20.39 -3.30
CA PHE A 66 16.34 19.82 -3.98
C PHE A 66 16.74 19.29 -5.36
N GLU A 67 17.45 20.08 -6.17
CA GLU A 67 17.95 19.67 -7.49
C GLU A 67 18.84 18.42 -7.40
N LYS A 68 19.77 18.42 -6.42
CA LYS A 68 20.64 17.27 -6.15
C LYS A 68 19.84 16.04 -5.75
N TYR A 69 18.81 16.20 -4.94
CA TYR A 69 17.93 15.10 -4.55
C TYR A 69 17.15 14.55 -5.75
N ILE A 70 16.54 15.42 -6.57
CA ILE A 70 15.79 15.03 -7.76
C ILE A 70 16.69 14.31 -8.77
N ALA A 71 17.89 14.83 -9.06
CA ALA A 71 18.84 14.16 -9.93
C ALA A 71 19.22 12.75 -9.39
N SER A 72 19.47 12.65 -8.08
CA SER A 72 19.74 11.35 -7.43
C SER A 72 18.57 10.38 -7.53
N LEU A 73 17.34 10.87 -7.36
CA LEU A 73 16.11 10.08 -7.46
C LEU A 73 15.96 9.51 -8.88
N TYR A 74 16.04 10.35 -9.90
CA TYR A 74 15.92 9.92 -11.30
C TYR A 74 17.06 8.99 -11.72
N SER A 75 18.28 9.22 -11.23
CA SER A 75 19.40 8.31 -11.44
C SER A 75 19.10 6.90 -10.90
N LYS A 76 18.53 6.80 -9.69
CA LYS A 76 18.10 5.51 -9.11
C LYS A 76 16.94 4.85 -9.87
N LEU A 77 16.14 5.62 -10.60
CA LEU A 77 15.08 5.13 -11.48
C LEU A 77 15.60 4.70 -12.87
N GLY A 78 16.91 4.75 -13.07
CA GLY A 78 17.59 4.32 -14.29
C GLY A 78 17.66 5.39 -15.39
N TYR A 79 17.50 6.66 -15.03
CA TYR A 79 17.76 7.77 -15.94
C TYR A 79 19.22 8.19 -15.87
N LYS A 80 19.77 8.66 -16.98
CA LYS A 80 21.01 9.44 -16.97
C LYS A 80 20.65 10.88 -16.63
N THR A 81 21.21 11.43 -15.57
CA THR A 81 20.85 12.77 -15.08
C THR A 81 22.00 13.75 -15.17
N GLU A 82 21.71 14.97 -15.59
CA GLU A 82 22.64 16.10 -15.63
C GLU A 82 22.01 17.27 -14.87
N ARG A 83 22.78 17.89 -13.96
CA ARG A 83 22.37 19.13 -13.29
C ARG A 83 22.90 20.29 -14.12
N VAL A 84 22.01 21.20 -14.51
CA VAL A 84 22.36 22.33 -15.39
C VAL A 84 22.70 23.58 -14.57
N GLY A 85 22.46 23.55 -13.25
CA GLY A 85 22.55 24.67 -12.32
C GLY A 85 23.76 25.59 -12.54
N GLY A 86 23.48 26.79 -13.04
CA GLY A 86 24.50 27.76 -13.39
C GLY A 86 24.03 28.90 -14.30
N GLY A 87 23.00 29.63 -13.88
CA GLY A 87 22.69 30.96 -14.41
C GLY A 87 21.66 31.01 -15.54
N TYR A 88 20.61 31.80 -15.31
CA TYR A 88 19.79 32.47 -16.33
C TYR A 88 18.94 31.61 -17.30
N ASP A 89 18.71 30.31 -17.08
CA ASP A 89 18.04 29.47 -18.09
C ASP A 89 16.49 29.39 -18.02
N GLY A 90 15.86 30.12 -17.09
CA GLY A 90 14.40 30.19 -17.04
C GLY A 90 13.71 29.04 -16.28
N GLY A 91 14.46 28.25 -15.50
CA GLY A 91 13.91 27.38 -14.45
C GLY A 91 13.98 25.89 -14.75
N VAL A 92 14.97 25.46 -15.54
CA VAL A 92 15.25 24.04 -15.76
C VAL A 92 16.47 23.66 -14.94
N ASP A 93 16.28 22.87 -13.90
CA ASP A 93 17.35 22.60 -12.94
C ASP A 93 17.95 21.20 -13.13
N VAL A 94 17.18 20.24 -13.68
CA VAL A 94 17.64 18.87 -13.92
C VAL A 94 17.19 18.36 -15.30
N ILE A 95 18.13 17.82 -16.07
CA ILE A 95 17.85 17.06 -17.30
C ILE A 95 17.97 15.57 -16.98
N ALA A 96 16.90 14.81 -17.19
CA ALA A 96 16.89 13.36 -17.05
C ALA A 96 16.62 12.68 -18.40
N GLU A 97 17.49 11.76 -18.81
CA GLU A 97 17.38 11.06 -20.09
C GLU A 97 17.22 9.55 -19.88
N LYS A 98 16.25 8.96 -20.57
CA LYS A 98 16.05 7.50 -20.63
C LYS A 98 15.44 7.14 -21.97
N ASP A 99 15.91 6.05 -22.57
CA ASP A 99 15.42 5.56 -23.87
C ASP A 99 15.45 6.66 -24.97
N ASN A 100 16.51 7.47 -24.99
CA ASN A 100 16.71 8.65 -25.85
C ASN A 100 15.66 9.77 -25.70
N ILE A 101 14.81 9.73 -24.67
CA ILE A 101 13.85 10.79 -24.35
C ILE A 101 14.42 11.63 -23.21
N LYS A 102 14.49 12.96 -23.43
CA LYS A 102 14.93 13.93 -22.43
C LYS A 102 13.73 14.55 -21.72
N HIS A 103 13.82 14.61 -20.40
CA HIS A 103 12.88 15.26 -19.49
C HIS A 103 13.58 16.45 -18.84
N TYR A 104 12.92 17.60 -18.89
CA TYR A 104 13.38 18.85 -18.28
C TYR A 104 12.54 19.08 -17.03
N ILE A 105 13.21 19.17 -15.89
CA ILE A 105 12.61 19.22 -14.56
C ILE A 105 13.08 20.48 -13.87
#